data_AF-A0A1G7BJW8-F1
#
_entry.id   AF-A0A1G7BJW8-F1
#
_cell.length_a   1.000
_cell.length_b   1.000
_cell.length_c   1.000
_cell.angle_alpha   90.00
_cell.angle_beta   90.00
_cell.angle_gamma   90.00
#
_symmetry.space_group_name_H-M   'P 1'
#
loop_
_entity.id
_entity.type
_entity.pdbx_description
1 polymer ?
#
loop_
_entity_poly.entity_id
_entity_poly.type
_entity_poly.pdbx_seq_one_letter_code
_entity_poly.pdbx_strand_id
1 'polypeptide(L)'
;MTTTVALLEITVSARPERKLSFSVELDDSSATVRYRAKLWTSEADVVLMMAHREGRICQVNWSEYWRQLWAPNIRIELVGRVQQMLIKQLRETNPEP
;
A
#
# COMPACT_ATOMS: atom_id res chain seq x y z
N MET A 1 6.34 8.49 17.43
CA MET A 1 6.18 7.69 16.19
C MET A 1 4.75 7.20 16.17
N THR A 2 3.96 7.73 15.24
CA THR A 2 2.56 7.32 15.07
C THR A 2 2.51 6.36 13.89
N THR A 3 2.26 5.09 14.17
CA THR A 3 2.12 4.07 13.13
C THR A 3 0.64 3.87 12.84
N THR A 4 0.22 4.19 11.62
CA THR A 4 -1.17 3.97 11.15
C THR A 4 -1.22 2.69 10.33
N VAL A 5 -2.03 1.72 10.77
CA VAL A 5 -2.29 0.50 10.00
C VAL A 5 -3.67 0.60 9.37
N ALA A 6 -3.75 0.44 8.05
CA ALA A 6 -5.03 0.35 7.36
C ALA A 6 -5.08 -0.85 6.41
N LEU A 7 -6.30 -1.31 6.16
CA LEU A 7 -6.57 -2.36 5.18
C LEU A 7 -6.99 -1.74 3.86
N LEU A 8 -6.41 -2.24 2.78
CA LEU A 8 -6.68 -1.80 1.42
C LEU A 8 -7.10 -3.00 0.57
N GLU A 9 -8.22 -2.88 -0.14
CA GLU A 9 -8.66 -3.87 -1.12
C GLU A 9 -8.51 -3.33 -2.53
N ILE A 10 -7.96 -4.14 -3.44
CA ILE A 10 -7.83 -3.84 -4.87
C ILE A 10 -8.56 -4.89 -5.68
N THR A 11 -9.41 -4.45 -6.60
CA THR A 11 -10.14 -5.34 -7.50
C THR A 11 -9.25 -5.72 -8.69
N VAL A 12 -9.10 -7.01 -8.96
CA VAL A 12 -8.36 -7.48 -10.13
C VAL A 12 -9.26 -7.33 -11.35
N SER A 13 -8.95 -6.40 -12.26
CA SER A 13 -9.83 -6.02 -13.38
C SER A 13 -10.30 -7.18 -14.28
N ALA A 14 -9.53 -8.28 -14.35
CA ALA A 14 -9.90 -9.48 -15.12
C ALA A 14 -10.98 -10.34 -14.44
N ARG A 15 -11.24 -10.14 -13.14
CA ARG A 15 -12.23 -10.87 -12.34
C ARG A 15 -12.76 -9.92 -11.24
N PRO A 16 -13.85 -9.18 -11.48
CA PRO A 16 -14.39 -8.20 -10.53
C PRO A 16 -14.69 -8.78 -9.14
N GLU A 17 -14.97 -10.06 -9.07
CA GLU A 17 -15.25 -10.81 -7.84
C GLU A 17 -13.99 -11.15 -7.03
N ARG A 18 -12.79 -11.00 -7.63
CA ARG A 18 -11.51 -11.24 -6.95
C ARG A 18 -10.91 -9.93 -6.48
N LYS A 19 -10.92 -9.74 -5.16
CA LYS A 19 -10.16 -8.71 -4.46
C LYS A 19 -8.87 -9.26 -3.88
N LEU A 20 -7.81 -8.49 -3.99
CA LEU A 20 -6.57 -8.65 -3.25
C LEU A 20 -6.61 -7.74 -2.03
N SER A 21 -6.35 -8.30 -0.85
CA SER A 21 -6.37 -7.56 0.42
C SER A 21 -4.95 -7.31 0.89
N PHE A 22 -4.67 -6.06 1.21
CA PHE A 22 -3.37 -5.56 1.65
C PHE A 22 -3.51 -4.92 3.01
N SER A 23 -2.47 -5.05 3.83
CA SER A 23 -2.27 -4.24 5.02
C SER A 23 -1.18 -3.21 4.72
N VAL A 24 -1.47 -1.95 4.98
CA VAL A 24 -0.56 -0.84 4.80
C VAL A 24 -0.23 -0.29 6.17
N GLU A 25 1.05 -0.29 6.50
CA GLU A 25 1.60 0.31 7.70
C GLU A 25 2.28 1.63 7.29
N LEU A 26 1.77 2.74 7.78
CA LEU A 26 2.29 4.08 7.53
C LEU A 26 3.00 4.58 8.78
N ASP A 27 4.22 5.07 8.61
CA ASP A 27 4.92 5.88 9.61
C ASP A 27 5.22 7.28 9.04
N ASP A 28 5.91 8.10 9.82
CA ASP A 28 6.19 9.51 9.51
C ASP A 28 7.02 9.71 8.22
N SER A 29 7.71 8.68 7.74
CA SER A 29 8.67 8.73 6.63
C SER A 29 8.55 7.58 5.62
N SER A 30 7.81 6.54 5.95
CA SER A 30 7.72 5.31 5.18
C SER A 30 6.31 4.73 5.16
N ALA A 31 6.05 3.93 4.13
CA ALA A 31 4.86 3.11 4.01
C ALA A 31 5.27 1.69 3.64
N THR A 32 4.90 0.71 4.47
CA THR A 32 5.14 -0.71 4.22
C THR A 32 3.82 -1.38 3.87
N VAL A 33 3.74 -1.95 2.68
CA VAL A 33 2.58 -2.71 2.21
C VAL A 33 2.87 -4.19 2.29
N ARG A 34 1.98 -4.92 2.96
CA ARG A 34 2.01 -6.38 3.02
C ARG A 34 0.76 -6.97 2.39
N TYR A 35 0.93 -8.06 1.66
CA TYR A 35 -0.15 -8.83 1.06
C TYR A 35 -0.26 -10.17 1.78
N ARG A 36 -1.49 -10.59 2.05
CA ARG A 36 -1.76 -11.94 2.57
C ARG A 36 -2.46 -12.75 1.49
N ALA A 37 -1.79 -13.80 1.01
CA ALA A 37 -2.40 -14.72 0.06
C ALA A 37 -3.53 -15.51 0.72
N LYS A 38 -4.67 -15.66 0.03
CA LYS A 38 -5.79 -16.47 0.54
C LYS A 38 -5.45 -17.95 0.71
N LEU A 39 -4.46 -18.45 -0.03
CA LEU A 39 -4.04 -19.86 -0.02
C LEU A 39 -3.00 -20.17 1.07
N TRP A 40 -2.27 -19.17 1.56
CA TRP A 40 -1.28 -19.30 2.63
C TRP A 40 -1.57 -18.26 3.70
N THR A 41 -2.32 -18.68 4.71
CA THR A 41 -2.88 -17.78 5.74
C THR A 41 -1.89 -17.39 6.83
N SER A 42 -0.74 -18.06 6.92
CA SER A 42 0.21 -17.88 8.02
C SER A 42 1.13 -16.68 7.86
N GLU A 43 1.41 -16.20 6.64
CA GLU A 43 2.42 -15.15 6.42
C GLU A 43 1.88 -14.02 5.52
N ALA A 44 2.17 -12.78 5.93
CA ALA A 44 1.91 -11.59 5.13
C ALA A 44 3.23 -11.09 4.56
N ASP A 45 3.40 -11.17 3.25
CA ASP A 45 4.63 -10.82 2.57
C ASP A 45 4.72 -9.31 2.34
N VAL A 46 5.88 -8.72 2.59
CA VAL A 46 6.16 -7.34 2.17
C VAL A 46 6.24 -7.31 0.65
N VAL A 47 5.31 -6.59 0.04
CA VAL A 47 5.22 -6.50 -1.42
C VAL A 47 5.80 -5.20 -1.94
N LEU A 48 5.76 -4.17 -1.11
CA LEU A 48 6.20 -2.83 -1.45
C LEU A 48 6.56 -2.05 -0.19
N MET A 49 7.68 -1.34 -0.25
CA MET A 49 8.05 -0.30 0.71
C MET A 49 8.15 1.03 -0.03
N MET A 50 7.69 2.11 0.59
CA MET A 50 7.82 3.46 0.05
C MET A 50 8.49 4.35 1.07
N ALA A 51 9.32 5.27 0.59
CA ALA A 51 9.70 6.45 1.37
C ALA A 51 8.82 7.62 0.91
N HIS A 52 8.36 8.42 1.86
CA HIS A 52 7.55 9.60 1.57
C HIS A 52 7.98 10.77 2.45
N ARG A 53 7.65 11.98 2.00
CA ARG A 53 7.83 13.22 2.75
C ARG A 53 6.63 14.11 2.52
N GLU A 54 6.04 14.62 3.61
CA GLU A 54 4.88 15.52 3.55
C GLU A 54 3.76 14.92 2.68
N GLY A 55 3.52 13.63 2.86
CA GLY A 55 2.49 12.88 2.13
C GLY A 55 2.81 12.61 0.66
N ARG A 56 4.00 12.98 0.14
CA ARG A 56 4.43 12.71 -1.25
C ARG A 56 5.43 11.56 -1.29
N ILE A 57 5.18 10.58 -2.15
CA ILE A 57 6.11 9.47 -2.37
C ILE A 57 7.39 9.97 -3.04
N CYS A 58 8.54 9.67 -2.42
CA CYS A 58 9.87 9.99 -2.94
C CYS A 58 10.56 8.76 -3.55
N GLN A 59 10.27 7.57 -3.02
CA GLN A 59 10.87 6.32 -3.48
C GLN A 59 9.89 5.16 -3.34
N VAL A 60 9.94 4.22 -4.28
CA VAL A 60 9.09 3.03 -4.33
C VAL A 60 9.98 1.80 -4.54
N ASN A 61 10.09 0.95 -3.52
CA ASN A 61 10.89 -0.28 -3.52
C ASN A 61 9.97 -1.50 -3.52
N TRP A 62 9.85 -2.13 -4.68
CA TRP A 62 9.04 -3.34 -4.84
C TRP A 62 9.81 -4.61 -4.48
N SER A 63 9.12 -5.59 -3.90
CA SER A 63 9.61 -6.96 -3.91
C SER A 63 9.69 -7.46 -5.35
N GLU A 64 10.84 -7.98 -5.76
CA GLU A 64 11.06 -8.46 -7.13
C GLU A 64 10.06 -9.54 -7.54
N TYR A 65 9.80 -10.48 -6.62
CA TYR A 65 8.85 -11.57 -6.80
C TYR A 65 7.45 -11.04 -7.13
N TRP A 66 6.90 -10.17 -6.29
CA TRP A 66 5.55 -9.62 -6.48
C TRP A 66 5.48 -8.66 -7.67
N ARG A 67 6.56 -7.92 -7.95
CA ARG A 67 6.66 -7.05 -9.13
C ARG A 67 6.53 -7.84 -10.44
N GLN A 68 7.11 -9.03 -10.49
CA GLN A 68 7.03 -9.92 -11.65
C GLN A 68 5.66 -10.62 -11.74
N LEU A 69 5.10 -11.02 -10.60
CA LEU A 69 3.83 -11.75 -10.56
C LEU A 69 2.62 -10.88 -10.91
N TRP A 70 2.61 -9.60 -10.50
CA TRP A 70 1.43 -8.75 -10.66
C TRP A 70 1.42 -7.90 -11.92
N ALA A 71 0.24 -7.86 -12.52
CA ALA A 71 -0.05 -7.02 -13.66
C ALA A 71 0.18 -5.52 -13.33
N PRO A 72 0.58 -4.70 -14.31
CA PRO A 72 0.88 -3.28 -14.09
C PRO A 72 -0.26 -2.48 -13.46
N ASN A 73 -1.51 -2.78 -13.80
CA ASN A 73 -2.70 -2.10 -13.26
C ASN A 73 -2.81 -2.25 -11.73
N ILE A 74 -2.58 -3.46 -11.19
CA ILE A 74 -2.58 -3.69 -9.73
C ILE A 74 -1.49 -2.85 -9.06
N ARG A 75 -0.31 -2.79 -9.67
CA ARG A 75 0.82 -2.01 -9.14
C ARG A 75 0.52 -0.51 -9.10
N ILE A 76 -0.04 0.03 -10.19
CA ILE A 76 -0.42 1.44 -10.30
C ILE A 76 -1.52 1.77 -9.28
N GLU A 77 -2.55 0.95 -9.19
CA GLU A 77 -3.66 1.16 -8.25
C GLU A 77 -3.18 1.11 -6.80
N LEU A 78 -2.30 0.16 -6.47
CA LEU A 78 -1.74 0.05 -5.12
C LEU A 78 -0.96 1.31 -4.73
N VAL A 79 -0.10 1.81 -5.64
CA VAL A 79 0.66 3.03 -5.38
C VAL A 79 -0.26 4.23 -5.22
N GLY A 80 -1.24 4.39 -6.10
CA GLY A 80 -2.19 5.49 -6.04
C GLY A 80 -3.02 5.51 -4.75
N ARG A 81 -3.45 4.35 -4.27
CA ARG A 81 -4.20 4.21 -3.02
C ARG A 81 -3.34 4.53 -1.79
N VAL A 82 -2.09 4.07 -1.75
CA VAL A 82 -1.17 4.42 -0.66
C VAL A 82 -0.88 5.92 -0.64
N GLN A 83 -0.67 6.55 -1.80
CA GLN A 83 -0.51 8.00 -1.93
C GLN A 83 -1.74 8.77 -1.39
N GLN A 84 -2.96 8.31 -1.67
CA GLN A 84 -4.17 8.90 -1.11
C GLN A 84 -4.23 8.79 0.41
N MET A 85 -3.82 7.64 0.96
CA MET A 85 -3.77 7.43 2.42
C MET A 85 -2.75 8.34 3.09
N LEU A 86 -1.57 8.51 2.50
CA LEU A 86 -0.53 9.43 2.98
C LEU A 86 -1.01 10.89 3.01
N ILE A 87 -1.67 11.34 1.95
CA ILE A 87 -2.27 12.69 1.89
C ILE A 87 -3.35 12.85 2.96
N LYS A 88 -4.18 11.83 3.18
CA LYS A 88 -5.24 11.85 4.19
C LYS A 88 -4.65 11.94 5.60
N GLN A 89 -3.67 11.12 5.92
CA GLN A 89 -3.00 11.14 7.22
C GLN A 89 -2.37 12.51 7.50
N LEU A 90 -1.69 13.10 6.49
CA LEU A 90 -1.10 14.43 6.62
C LEU A 90 -2.15 15.49 7.01
N ARG A 91 -3.31 15.49 6.33
CA ARG A 91 -4.42 16.43 6.61
C ARG A 91 -5.00 16.24 8.00
N GLU A 92 -5.06 15.01 8.49
CA GLU A 92 -5.56 14.70 9.84
C GLU A 92 -4.56 15.15 10.92
N THR A 93 -3.25 15.03 10.66
CA THR A 93 -2.20 15.50 11.58
C THR A 93 -1.95 17.01 11.53
N ASN A 94 -2.23 17.66 10.40
CA ASN A 94 -2.08 19.09 10.18
C ASN A 94 -3.37 19.63 9.54
N PRO A 95 -4.46 19.81 10.30
CA PRO A 95 -5.64 20.50 9.78
C PRO A 95 -5.24 21.93 9.40
N GLU A 96 -5.46 22.33 8.15
CA GLU A 96 -5.33 23.74 7.76
C GLU A 96 -6.26 24.59 8.66
N PRO A 97 -5.82 25.77 9.12
CA PRO A 97 -6.61 26.65 9.99
C PRO A 97 -7.83 27.26 9.28
#